data_AF-A0A9D8L4S4-F1
#
_entry.id   AF-A0A9D8L4S4-F1
#
_cell.length_a   1.000
_cell.length_b   1.000
_cell.length_c   1.000
_cell.angle_alpha   90.00
_cell.angle_beta   90.00
_cell.angle_gamma   90.00
#
_symmetry.space_group_name_H-M   'P 1'
#
loop_
_entity.id
_entity.type
_entity.pdbx_description
1 polymer ?
#
loop_
_entity_poly.entity_id
_entity_poly.type
_entity_poly.pdbx_seq_one_letter_code
_entity_poly.pdbx_strand_id
1 'polypeptide(L)'
;MINLIERRTLSRLGSSIGGGLALVVLFLLCALTALLAPSIQATHAWISLFTLAPVTSPQAWLEGSFFSLVFGGIVGSVFASVHNAISARGL
;
A
#
# COMPACT_ATOMS: atom_id res chain seq x y z
N MET A 1 -34.08 20.45 -12.15
CA MET A 1 -32.60 20.48 -12.01
C MET A 1 -32.26 20.54 -10.53
N ILE A 2 -31.97 19.39 -9.91
CA ILE A 2 -31.20 19.34 -8.67
C ILE A 2 -30.06 18.39 -9.02
N ASN A 3 -28.87 18.95 -9.18
CA ASN A 3 -27.64 18.17 -9.38
C ASN A 3 -27.40 17.36 -8.10
N LEU A 4 -27.91 16.14 -8.07
CA LEU A 4 -27.45 15.09 -7.17
C LEU A 4 -26.04 14.70 -7.65
N ILE A 5 -25.06 15.56 -7.36
CA ILE A 5 -23.68 15.11 -7.26
C ILE A 5 -23.70 14.18 -6.05
N GLU A 6 -24.00 12.91 -6.30
CA GLU A 6 -23.87 11.83 -5.34
C GLU A 6 -22.39 11.81 -4.95
N ARG A 7 -22.00 12.55 -3.90
CA ARG A 7 -20.66 12.47 -3.32
C ARG A 7 -20.52 11.07 -2.75
N ARG A 8 -20.14 10.12 -3.58
CA ARG A 8 -19.85 8.76 -3.16
C ARG A 8 -18.59 8.82 -2.30
N THR A 9 -18.78 8.83 -0.98
CA THR A 9 -17.69 8.79 -0.01
C THR A 9 -16.88 7.52 -0.20
N LEU A 10 -15.55 7.62 -0.16
CA LEU A 10 -14.69 6.45 -0.22
C LEU A 10 -14.90 5.60 1.04
N SER A 11 -15.12 4.30 0.84
CA SER A 11 -15.19 3.33 1.95
C SER A 11 -13.82 3.19 2.60
N ARG A 12 -13.72 3.54 3.89
CA ARG A 12 -12.46 3.39 4.65
C ARG A 12 -11.97 1.94 4.68
N LEU A 13 -12.90 1.00 4.85
CA LEU A 13 -12.56 -0.43 4.85
C LEU A 13 -12.08 -0.87 3.46
N GLY A 14 -12.80 -0.47 2.41
CA GLY A 14 -12.42 -0.79 1.03
C GLY A 14 -11.04 -0.22 0.66
N SER A 15 -10.78 1.05 1.01
CA SER A 15 -9.49 1.68 0.77
C SER A 15 -8.37 1.09 1.63
N SER A 16 -8.65 0.67 2.87
CA SER A 16 -7.68 -0.04 3.71
C SER A 16 -7.28 -1.38 3.10
N ILE A 17 -8.26 -2.22 2.72
CA ILE A 17 -7.98 -3.50 2.07
C ILE A 17 -7.23 -3.29 0.75
N GLY A 18 -7.70 -2.35 -0.08
CA GLY A 18 -7.06 -2.03 -1.36
C GLY A 18 -5.63 -1.53 -1.20
N GLY A 19 -5.39 -0.62 -0.25
CA GLY A 19 -4.04 -0.10 0.05
C GLY A 19 -3.10 -1.18 0.58
N GLY A 20 -3.60 -2.05 1.46
CA GLY A 20 -2.87 -3.20 1.97
C GLY A 20 -2.43 -4.15 0.86
N LEU A 21 -3.37 -4.58 0.01
CA LEU A 21 -3.08 -5.46 -1.12
C LEU A 21 -2.13 -4.81 -2.14
N ALA A 22 -2.31 -3.52 -2.42
CA ALA A 22 -1.43 -2.79 -3.33
C ALA A 22 0.02 -2.77 -2.84
N LEU A 23 0.24 -2.51 -1.54
CA LEU A 23 1.59 -2.53 -0.98
C LEU A 23 2.18 -3.94 -0.95
N VAL A 24 1.39 -4.97 -0.65
CA VAL A 24 1.86 -6.38 -0.73
C VAL A 24 2.34 -6.68 -2.15
N VAL A 25 1.55 -6.39 -3.17
CA VAL A 25 1.93 -6.62 -4.57
C VAL A 25 3.20 -5.85 -4.92
N LEU A 26 3.30 -4.58 -4.55
CA LEU A 26 4.49 -3.77 -4.80
C LEU A 26 5.73 -4.35 -4.10
N PHE A 27 5.62 -4.77 -2.84
CA PHE A 27 6.69 -5.45 -2.12
C PHE A 27 7.15 -6.71 -2.86
N LEU A 28 6.23 -7.58 -3.28
CA LEU A 28 6.56 -8.81 -4.01
C LEU A 28 7.29 -8.51 -5.31
N LEU A 29 6.84 -7.51 -6.07
CA LEU A 29 7.50 -7.08 -7.32
C LEU A 29 8.91 -6.54 -7.07
N CYS A 30 9.11 -5.74 -6.02
CA CYS A 30 10.43 -5.25 -5.64
C CYS A 30 11.35 -6.40 -5.20
N ALA A 31 10.86 -7.31 -4.35
CA ALA A 31 11.60 -8.47 -3.86
C ALA A 31 12.02 -9.40 -5.01
N LEU A 32 11.11 -9.69 -5.94
CA LEU A 32 11.41 -10.48 -7.15
C LEU A 32 12.46 -9.79 -8.03
N THR A 33 12.35 -8.48 -8.21
CA THR A 33 13.32 -7.72 -9.01
C THR A 33 14.70 -7.71 -8.34
N ALA A 34 14.79 -7.62 -7.01
CA ALA A 34 16.06 -7.73 -6.30
C ALA A 34 16.74 -9.10 -6.51
N LEU A 35 15.96 -10.18 -6.70
CA LEU A 35 16.47 -11.51 -7.01
C LEU A 35 16.88 -11.69 -8.48
N LEU A 36 16.09 -11.14 -9.42
CA LEU A 36 16.27 -11.35 -10.86
C LEU A 36 17.20 -10.33 -11.53
N ALA A 37 17.29 -9.12 -10.97
CA ALA A 37 18.03 -7.99 -11.51
C ALA A 37 18.71 -7.20 -10.36
N PRO A 38 19.72 -7.80 -9.68
CA PRO A 38 20.34 -7.21 -8.50
C PRO A 38 21.06 -5.87 -8.75
N SER A 39 21.33 -5.52 -10.01
CA SER A 39 21.91 -4.22 -10.38
C SER A 39 20.94 -3.04 -10.25
N ILE A 40 19.63 -3.29 -10.08
CA ILE A 40 18.61 -2.24 -9.94
C ILE A 40 18.48 -1.86 -8.46
N GLN A 41 19.18 -0.79 -8.05
CA GLN A 41 19.18 -0.32 -6.65
C GLN A 41 17.83 0.20 -6.14
N ALA A 42 16.92 0.62 -7.03
CA ALA A 42 15.66 1.26 -6.64
C ALA A 42 14.75 0.37 -5.78
N THR A 43 14.88 -0.96 -5.89
CA THR A 43 14.01 -1.91 -5.18
C THR A 43 14.45 -2.21 -3.75
N HIS A 44 15.72 -1.99 -3.43
CA HIS A 44 16.31 -2.41 -2.15
C HIS A 44 15.83 -1.53 -0.99
N ALA A 45 15.81 -0.21 -1.21
CA ALA A 45 15.32 0.73 -0.22
C ALA A 45 13.85 0.48 0.13
N TRP A 46 13.04 0.06 -0.86
CA TRP A 46 11.63 -0.28 -0.64
C TRP A 46 11.45 -1.54 0.21
N ILE A 47 12.18 -2.62 -0.10
CA ILE A 47 12.11 -3.88 0.66
C ILE A 47 12.48 -3.64 2.14
N SER A 48 13.52 -2.85 2.40
CA SER A 48 13.99 -2.54 3.76
C SER A 48 13.00 -1.77 4.63
N LEU A 49 11.92 -1.22 4.07
CA LEU A 49 10.84 -0.62 4.86
C LEU A 49 9.98 -1.67 5.56
N PHE A 50 9.92 -2.90 5.03
CA PHE A 50 8.97 -3.92 5.48
C PHE A 50 9.62 -5.17 6.06
N THR A 51 10.91 -5.40 5.81
CA THR A 51 11.68 -6.48 6.46
C THR A 51 13.16 -6.14 6.51
N LEU A 52 13.84 -6.63 7.55
CA LEU A 52 15.29 -6.56 7.69
C LEU A 52 15.97 -7.91 7.37
N ALA A 53 15.17 -8.96 7.12
CA ALA A 53 15.70 -10.27 6.79
C ALA A 53 16.23 -10.30 5.34
N PRO A 54 17.21 -11.17 5.02
CA PRO A 54 17.66 -11.35 3.66
C PRO A 54 16.52 -11.80 2.74
N VAL A 55 16.34 -11.17 1.57
CA VAL A 55 15.24 -11.47 0.63
C VAL A 55 15.23 -12.93 0.13
N THR A 56 16.37 -13.62 0.24
CA THR A 56 16.50 -15.05 -0.06
C THR A 56 15.91 -15.96 1.02
N SER A 57 15.52 -15.43 2.18
CA SER A 57 14.94 -16.18 3.30
C SER A 57 13.41 -16.16 3.29
N PRO A 58 12.72 -17.25 3.68
CA PRO A 58 11.26 -17.27 3.80
C PRO A 58 10.72 -16.22 4.79
N GLN A 59 11.50 -15.89 5.82
CA GLN A 59 11.16 -14.86 6.81
C GLN A 59 10.92 -13.49 6.17
N ALA A 60 11.76 -13.09 5.21
CA ALA A 60 11.62 -11.81 4.53
C ALA A 60 10.27 -11.67 3.79
N TRP A 61 9.79 -12.76 3.20
CA TRP A 61 8.51 -12.78 2.48
C TRP A 61 7.32 -12.70 3.44
N LEU A 62 7.40 -13.39 4.57
CA LEU A 62 6.35 -13.37 5.60
C LEU A 62 6.27 -12.00 6.27
N GLU A 63 7.39 -11.49 6.79
CA GLU A 63 7.45 -10.18 7.42
C GLU A 63 7.07 -9.08 6.44
N GLY A 64 7.69 -9.07 5.26
CA GLY A 64 7.49 -8.05 4.26
C GLY A 64 6.05 -7.98 3.78
N SER A 65 5.40 -9.13 3.53
CA SER A 65 3.99 -9.16 3.16
C SER A 65 3.09 -8.72 4.31
N PHE A 66 3.36 -9.18 5.53
CA PHE A 66 2.58 -8.82 6.71
C PHE A 66 2.64 -7.30 6.99
N PHE A 67 3.83 -6.72 7.06
CA PHE A 67 3.98 -5.29 7.30
C PHE A 67 3.49 -4.46 6.12
N SER A 68 3.65 -4.89 4.88
CA SER A 68 3.06 -4.23 3.71
C SER A 68 1.54 -4.16 3.82
N LEU A 69 0.89 -5.26 4.23
CA LEU A 69 -0.56 -5.29 4.45
C LEU A 69 -0.98 -4.31 5.55
N VAL A 70 -0.29 -4.31 6.69
CA VAL A 70 -0.58 -3.42 7.83
C VAL A 70 -0.41 -1.96 7.46
N PHE A 71 0.75 -1.56 6.93
CA PHE A 71 1.02 -0.17 6.58
C PHE A 71 0.16 0.30 5.40
N GLY A 72 -0.07 -0.56 4.40
CA GLY A 72 -0.94 -0.23 3.28
C GLY A 72 -2.40 -0.05 3.71
N GLY A 73 -2.85 -0.84 4.69
CA GLY A 73 -4.15 -0.66 5.33
C GLY A 73 -4.27 0.69 6.05
N ILE A 74 -3.25 1.05 6.83
CA ILE A 74 -3.19 2.35 7.51
C ILE A 74 -3.23 3.49 6.49
N VAL A 75 -2.37 3.44 5.47
CA VAL A 75 -2.31 4.47 4.40
C VAL A 75 -3.64 4.58 3.68
N GLY A 76 -4.26 3.45 3.31
CA GLY A 76 -5.56 3.44 2.64
C GLY A 76 -6.69 4.03 3.48
N SER A 77 -6.71 3.74 4.78
CA SER A 77 -7.67 4.30 5.73
C SER A 77 -7.50 5.82 5.93
N VAL A 78 -6.24 6.27 6.06
CA VAL A 78 -5.89 7.69 6.17
C VAL A 78 -6.30 8.41 4.89
N PHE A 79 -5.96 7.86 3.72
CA PHE A 79 -6.31 8.42 2.42
C PHE A 79 -7.83 8.60 2.27
N ALA A 80 -8.62 7.56 2.55
CA ALA A 80 -10.07 7.65 2.48
C ALA A 80 -10.64 8.71 3.45
N SER A 81 -10.07 8.82 4.65
CA SER A 81 -10.50 9.80 5.65
C SER A 81 -10.21 11.23 5.21
N VAL A 82 -9.01 11.49 4.70
CA VAL A 82 -8.61 12.81 4.17
C VAL A 82 -9.45 13.16 2.93
N HIS A 83 -9.59 12.23 1.98
CA HIS A 83 -10.42 12.42 0.80
C HIS A 83 -11.85 12.81 1.17
N ASN A 84 -12.47 12.07 2.10
CA ASN A 84 -13.84 12.35 2.53
C ASN A 84 -13.96 13.69 3.26
N ALA A 85 -12.96 14.09 4.07
CA ALA A 85 -12.95 15.38 4.74
C ALA A 85 -12.83 16.56 3.76
N ILE A 86 -12.01 16.42 2.71
CA ILE A 86 -11.86 17.42 1.64
C ILE A 86 -13.15 17.49 0.82
N SER A 87 -13.66 16.34 0.37
CA SER A 87 -14.92 16.25 -0.36
C SER A 87 -16.10 16.85 0.42
N ALA A 88 -16.16 16.69 1.75
CA ALA A 88 -17.22 17.30 2.56
C ALA A 88 -17.17 18.84 2.54
N ARG A 89 -16.00 19.45 2.27
CA ARG A 89 -15.82 20.91 2.17
C ARG A 89 -16.06 21.46 0.77
N GLY A 90 -16.33 20.60 -0.21
CA GLY A 90 -16.60 21.01 -1.58
C GLY A 90 -15.39 21.46 -2.40
N LEU A 91 -14.20 21.14 -1.93
CA LEU A 91 -12.95 21.17 -2.70
C LEU A 91 -12.84 19.89 -3.55
#